data_AF-A0A3L7K3C7-F1
#
_entry.id   AF-A0A3L7K3C7-F1
#
_cell.length_a   1.000
_cell.length_b   1.000
_cell.length_c   1.000
_cell.angle_alpha   90.00
_cell.angle_beta   90.00
_cell.angle_gamma   90.00
#
_symmetry.space_group_name_H-M   'P 1'
#
loop_
_entity.id
_entity.type
_entity.pdbx_description
1 polymer ?
#
loop_
_entity_poly.entity_id
_entity_poly.type
_entity_poly.pdbx_seq_one_letter_code
_entity_poly.pdbx_strand_id
1 'polypeptide(L)'
;MYQSFHRDFPQADPKLFMSSAVRMKGLLKDAQLLMDKISQSSSYSKKLMDFAQESKMVEVEKTINSIGMKNKPVVKVNPDGLNLLFVNQDSSQLDCCKLQIALRWN
;
A
#
# COMPACT_ATOMS: atom_id res chain seq x y z
N MET A 1 -30.76 -28.56 -27.68
CA MET A 1 -29.28 -28.63 -27.74
C MET A 1 -28.73 -27.46 -26.94
N TYR A 2 -28.04 -27.70 -25.83
CA TYR A 2 -27.36 -26.63 -25.09
C TYR A 2 -26.00 -26.37 -25.74
N GLN A 3 -25.81 -25.16 -26.28
CA GLN A 3 -24.50 -24.72 -26.77
C GLN A 3 -23.59 -24.47 -25.57
N SER A 4 -22.52 -25.27 -25.46
CA SER A 4 -21.45 -25.04 -24.51
C SER A 4 -20.59 -23.89 -25.04
N PHE A 5 -20.65 -22.73 -24.41
CA PHE A 5 -19.73 -21.63 -24.68
C PHE A 5 -18.37 -22.00 -24.08
N HIS A 6 -17.43 -22.45 -24.91
CA HIS A 6 -16.03 -22.52 -24.53
C HIS A 6 -15.52 -21.08 -24.31
N ARG A 7 -15.20 -20.76 -23.06
CA ARG A 7 -14.55 -19.50 -22.70
C ARG A 7 -13.08 -19.62 -23.14
N ASP A 8 -12.72 -19.02 -24.26
CA ASP A 8 -11.32 -18.85 -24.62
C ASP A 8 -10.70 -17.85 -23.65
N PHE A 9 -9.80 -18.34 -22.79
CA PHE A 9 -9.04 -17.49 -21.90
C PHE A 9 -7.89 -16.85 -22.68
N PRO A 10 -7.64 -15.54 -22.51
CA PRO A 10 -6.46 -14.92 -23.11
C PRO A 10 -5.20 -15.62 -22.60
N GLN A 11 -4.20 -15.76 -23.47
CA GLN A 11 -2.92 -16.33 -23.05
C GLN A 11 -2.29 -15.45 -21.96
N ALA A 12 -1.94 -16.07 -20.84
CA ALA A 12 -1.19 -15.40 -19.79
C ALA A 12 0.22 -15.06 -20.29
N ASP A 13 0.74 -13.89 -19.91
CA ASP A 13 2.12 -13.47 -20.19
C ASP A 13 2.99 -13.60 -18.92
N PRO A 14 3.86 -14.62 -18.82
CA PRO A 14 4.77 -14.78 -17.68
C PRO A 14 5.72 -13.59 -17.49
N LYS A 15 6.16 -12.92 -18.57
CA LYS A 15 7.09 -11.78 -18.46
C LYS A 15 6.41 -10.59 -17.81
N LEU A 16 5.15 -10.32 -18.18
CA LEU A 16 4.34 -9.31 -17.51
C LEU A 16 4.17 -9.63 -16.03
N PHE A 17 3.82 -10.88 -15.69
CA PHE A 17 3.66 -11.31 -14.29
C PHE A 17 4.95 -11.14 -13.47
N MET A 18 6.10 -11.55 -14.03
CA MET A 18 7.41 -11.37 -13.40
C MET A 18 7.76 -9.88 -13.21
N SER A 19 7.48 -9.04 -14.20
CA SER A 19 7.67 -7.58 -14.11
C SER A 19 6.84 -6.97 -12.99
N SER A 20 5.58 -7.38 -12.85
CA SER A 20 4.72 -6.96 -11.73
C SER A 20 5.30 -7.36 -10.37
N ALA A 21 5.83 -8.57 -10.24
CA ALA A 21 6.48 -9.02 -9.01
C ALA A 21 7.73 -8.20 -8.67
N VAL A 22 8.57 -7.86 -9.66
CA VAL A 22 9.75 -7.00 -9.45
C VAL A 22 9.34 -5.61 -8.96
N ARG A 23 8.28 -5.02 -9.54
CA ARG A 23 7.75 -3.73 -9.09
C ARG A 23 7.17 -3.79 -7.67
N MET A 24 6.49 -4.88 -7.32
CA MET A 24 5.95 -5.10 -5.97
C MET A 24 7.04 -5.16 -4.90
N LYS A 25 8.23 -5.71 -5.22
CA LYS A 25 9.36 -5.75 -4.26
C LYS A 25 9.74 -4.35 -3.76
N GLY A 26 9.65 -3.32 -4.60
CA GLY A 26 9.88 -1.93 -4.19
C GLY A 26 8.86 -1.46 -3.15
N LEU A 27 7.57 -1.71 -3.40
CA LEU A 27 6.49 -1.35 -2.47
C LEU A 27 6.61 -2.10 -1.14
N LEU A 28 6.98 -3.39 -1.18
CA LEU A 28 7.21 -4.19 0.03
C LEU A 28 8.35 -3.63 0.87
N LYS A 29 9.44 -3.18 0.24
CA LYS A 29 10.57 -2.56 0.96
C LYS A 29 10.17 -1.26 1.64
N ASP A 30 9.43 -0.40 0.95
CA ASP A 30 8.93 0.86 1.53
C ASP A 30 7.94 0.57 2.69
N ALA A 31 7.01 -0.36 2.49
CA ALA A 31 6.08 -0.78 3.52
C ALA A 31 6.82 -1.33 4.75
N GLN A 32 7.86 -2.15 4.56
CA GLN A 32 8.65 -2.68 5.66
C GLN A 32 9.29 -1.57 6.49
N LEU A 33 9.86 -0.53 5.86
CA LEU A 33 10.41 0.62 6.59
C LEU A 33 9.37 1.31 7.48
N LEU A 34 8.15 1.48 6.98
CA LEU A 34 7.05 2.06 7.75
C LEU A 34 6.62 1.15 8.90
N MET A 35 6.47 -0.16 8.64
CA MET A 35 6.09 -1.13 9.67
C MET A 35 7.15 -1.24 10.76
N ASP A 36 8.43 -1.22 10.39
CA ASP A 36 9.54 -1.24 11.34
C ASP A 36 9.51 0.02 12.21
N LYS A 37 9.31 1.20 11.61
CA LYS A 37 9.23 2.45 12.39
C LYS A 37 8.05 2.44 13.37
N ILE A 38 6.89 1.95 12.95
CA ILE A 38 5.69 1.84 13.79
C ILE A 38 5.90 0.82 14.93
N SER A 39 6.44 -0.35 14.62
CA SER A 39 6.61 -1.43 15.61
C SER A 39 7.72 -1.15 16.63
N GLN A 40 8.75 -0.38 16.26
CA GLN A 40 9.92 -0.15 17.11
C GLN A 40 9.85 1.17 17.90
N SER A 41 8.91 2.08 17.59
CA SER A 41 8.85 3.41 18.22
C SER A 41 7.45 3.73 18.74
N SER A 42 7.24 3.48 20.03
CA SER A 42 5.98 3.81 20.72
C SER A 42 5.61 5.30 20.60
N SER A 43 6.58 6.20 20.72
CA SER A 43 6.34 7.65 20.58
C SER A 43 5.92 8.05 19.17
N TYR A 44 6.53 7.45 18.13
CA TYR A 44 6.12 7.66 16.75
C TYR A 44 4.68 7.16 16.52
N SER A 45 4.40 5.94 16.94
CA SER A 45 3.09 5.31 16.78
C SER A 45 2.00 6.08 17.51
N LYS A 46 2.25 6.50 18.77
CA LYS A 46 1.30 7.34 19.50
C LYS A 46 1.00 8.64 18.76
N LYS A 47 2.04 9.35 18.33
CA LYS A 47 1.86 10.62 17.60
C LYS A 47 1.05 10.44 16.31
N LEU A 48 1.34 9.38 15.55
CA LEU A 48 0.60 9.04 14.33
C LEU A 48 -0.87 8.73 14.63
N MET A 49 -1.14 7.94 15.67
CA MET A 49 -2.51 7.62 16.13
C MET A 49 -3.26 8.87 16.59
N ASP A 50 -2.63 9.74 17.39
CA ASP A 50 -3.24 10.98 17.89
C ASP A 50 -3.68 11.87 16.72
N PHE A 51 -2.79 12.10 15.73
CA PHE A 51 -3.13 12.88 14.54
C PHE A 51 -4.22 12.23 13.69
N ALA A 52 -4.22 10.90 13.58
CA ALA A 52 -5.24 10.17 12.85
C ALA A 52 -6.62 10.30 13.53
N GLN A 53 -6.69 10.08 14.84
CA GLN A 53 -7.94 10.20 15.62
C GLN A 53 -8.51 11.63 15.58
N GLU A 54 -7.64 12.64 15.59
CA GLU A 54 -8.04 14.05 15.43
C GLU A 54 -8.33 14.45 13.96
N SER A 55 -8.31 13.49 13.02
CA SER A 55 -8.54 13.72 11.58
C SER A 55 -7.58 14.74 10.94
N LYS A 56 -6.37 14.90 11.50
CA LYS A 56 -5.32 15.79 11.00
C LYS A 56 -4.54 15.14 9.86
N MET A 57 -5.21 14.88 8.74
CA MET A 57 -4.66 14.11 7.61
C MET A 57 -3.34 14.66 7.06
N VAL A 58 -3.18 15.98 6.99
CA VAL A 58 -1.92 16.62 6.57
C VAL A 58 -0.75 16.23 7.48
N GLU A 59 -0.99 16.16 8.80
CA GLU A 59 0.04 15.79 9.77
C GLU A 59 0.30 14.28 9.79
N VAL A 60 -0.73 13.46 9.54
CA VAL A 60 -0.59 12.02 9.30
C VAL A 60 0.34 11.76 8.10
N GLU A 61 0.06 12.42 6.97
CA GLU A 61 0.87 12.28 5.76
C GLU A 61 2.31 12.77 5.97
N LYS A 62 2.52 13.93 6.60
CA LYS A 62 3.86 14.43 6.94
C LYS A 62 4.62 13.44 7.82
N THR A 63 3.95 12.89 8.83
CA THR A 63 4.55 11.94 9.78
C THR A 63 4.99 10.66 9.07
N ILE A 64 4.15 10.09 8.19
CA ILE A 64 4.49 8.92 7.38
C ILE A 64 5.61 9.23 6.37
N ASN A 65 5.56 10.39 5.73
CA ASN A 65 6.56 10.79 4.72
C ASN A 65 7.96 11.07 5.29
N SER A 66 8.09 11.22 6.62
CA SER A 66 9.38 11.44 7.29
C SER A 66 10.32 10.23 7.26
N ILE A 67 9.83 9.03 6.90
CA ILE A 67 10.57 7.76 6.95
C ILE A 67 11.50 7.56 5.73
N GLY A 68 11.47 8.46 4.75
CA GLY A 68 12.37 8.41 3.60
C GLY A 68 12.05 7.30 2.59
N MET A 69 10.78 6.86 2.54
CA MET A 69 10.30 5.88 1.55
C MET A 69 10.32 6.45 0.13
N LYS A 70 10.55 5.58 -0.86
CA LYS A 70 10.49 5.98 -2.28
C LYS A 70 9.04 6.13 -2.75
N ASN A 71 8.19 5.15 -2.46
CA ASN A 71 6.77 5.16 -2.81
C ASN A 71 5.95 5.51 -1.55
N LYS A 72 5.30 6.67 -1.57
CA LYS A 72 4.48 7.15 -0.45
C LYS A 72 3.07 6.56 -0.55
N PRO A 73 2.52 5.98 0.53
CA PRO A 73 1.18 5.44 0.50
C PRO A 73 0.14 6.55 0.54
N VAL A 74 -1.01 6.30 -0.09
CA VAL A 74 -2.24 7.03 0.21
C VAL A 74 -2.79 6.51 1.52
N VAL A 75 -3.12 7.41 2.45
CA VAL A 75 -3.56 7.06 3.80
C VAL A 75 -5.04 7.33 3.95
N LYS A 76 -5.78 6.33 4.44
CA LYS A 76 -7.17 6.48 4.88
C LYS A 76 -7.26 6.12 6.35
N VAL A 77 -7.76 7.05 7.14
CA VAL A 77 -7.99 6.86 8.57
C VAL A 77 -9.45 6.48 8.80
N ASN A 78 -9.66 5.46 9.62
CA ASN A 78 -10.95 5.18 10.25
C ASN A 78 -10.75 5.19 11.78
N PRO A 79 -11.81 5.29 12.59
CA PRO A 79 -11.68 5.35 14.06
C PRO A 79 -10.85 4.20 14.68
N ASP A 80 -10.86 3.03 14.05
CA ASP A 80 -10.21 1.82 14.57
C ASP A 80 -8.79 1.59 14.00
N GLY A 81 -8.34 2.40 13.03
CA GLY A 81 -7.07 2.14 12.36
C GLY A 81 -6.74 2.95 11.11
N LEU A 82 -5.71 2.47 10.39
CA LEU A 82 -5.21 3.04 9.15
C LEU A 82 -5.28 2.01 8.02
N ASN A 83 -5.69 2.48 6.84
CA ASN A 83 -5.50 1.78 5.59
C ASN A 83 -4.47 2.55 4.75
N LEU A 84 -3.42 1.85 4.36
CA LEU A 84 -2.31 2.37 3.58
C LEU A 84 -2.35 1.72 2.20
N LEU A 85 -2.41 2.52 1.14
CA LEU A 85 -2.37 2.05 -0.23
C LEU A 85 -1.10 2.56 -0.92
N PHE A 86 -0.14 1.66 -1.10
CA PHE A 86 1.04 1.90 -1.91
C PHE A 86 0.73 1.58 -3.37
N VAL A 87 1.07 2.49 -4.27
CA VAL A 87 0.93 2.31 -5.72
C VAL A 87 2.26 2.64 -6.36
N ASN A 88 2.68 1.83 -7.33
CA ASN A 88 3.86 2.13 -8.12
C ASN A 88 3.54 3.28 -9.10
N GLN A 89 4.13 4.46 -8.92
CA GLN A 89 3.84 5.65 -9.73
C GLN A 89 4.60 5.68 -11.07
N ASP A 90 5.56 4.76 -11.28
CA ASP A 90 6.50 4.75 -12.42
C ASP A 90 5.95 4.03 -13.68
N SER A 91 4.64 3.73 -13.76
CA SER A 91 4.09 2.96 -14.88
C SER A 91 3.09 3.76 -15.73
N SER A 92 3.57 4.22 -16.89
CA SER A 92 2.77 4.50 -18.10
C SER A 92 2.04 3.26 -18.65
N GLN A 93 2.20 2.11 -17.99
CA GLN A 93 1.53 0.85 -18.28
C GLN A 93 0.52 0.55 -17.17
N LEU A 94 -0.76 0.43 -17.54
CA LEU A 94 -1.83 -0.29 -16.86
C LEU A 94 -1.61 -0.47 -15.35
N ASP A 95 -2.02 0.50 -14.53
CA ASP A 95 -2.42 0.40 -13.11
C ASP A 95 -1.88 -0.82 -12.31
N CYS A 96 -0.60 -1.14 -12.47
CA CYS A 96 -0.08 -2.38 -11.95
C CYS A 96 0.40 -2.11 -10.54
N CYS A 97 0.19 -3.14 -9.73
CA CYS A 97 0.96 -3.35 -8.53
C CYS A 97 0.56 -2.36 -7.42
N LYS A 98 -0.42 -2.80 -6.63
CA LYS A 98 -0.96 -2.09 -5.47
C LYS A 98 -0.71 -2.96 -4.23
N LEU A 99 -0.14 -2.37 -3.18
CA LEU A 99 0.02 -3.00 -1.88
C LEU A 99 -0.88 -2.27 -0.89
N GLN A 100 -1.85 -3.00 -0.33
CA GLN A 100 -2.75 -2.47 0.68
C GLN A 100 -2.40 -3.09 2.04
N ILE A 101 -2.23 -2.24 3.04
CA ILE A 101 -1.97 -2.63 4.43
C ILE A 101 -3.04 -2.01 5.30
N ALA A 102 -3.62 -2.82 6.18
CA ALA A 102 -4.54 -2.37 7.22
C ALA A 102 -3.88 -2.58 8.58
N LEU A 103 -3.82 -1.53 9.39
CA LEU A 103 -3.35 -1.56 10.77
C LEU A 103 -4.49 -1.11 11.69
N ARG A 104 -4.62 -1.77 12.83
CA ARG A 104 -5.63 -1.47 13.84
C ARG A 104 -4.98 -1.06 15.17
N TRP A 105 -5.71 -0.27 15.95
CA TRP A 105 -5.37 0.05 17.34
C TRP A 105 -6.53 -0.15 18.31
N ASN A 106 -7.70 -0.57 17.82
CA ASN A 106 -8.85 -1.02 18.60
C ASN A 106 -9.51 -2.21 17.91
#